data_AF-A0A943CE47-F1
#
_entry.id   AF-A0A943CE47-F1
#
_cell.length_a   1.000
_cell.length_b   1.000
_cell.length_c   1.000
_cell.angle_alpha   90.00
_cell.angle_beta   90.00
_cell.angle_gamma   90.00
#
_symmetry.space_group_name_H-M   'P 1'
#
loop_
_entity.id
_entity.type
_entity.pdbx_description
1 polymer ?
#
loop_
_entity_poly.entity_id
_entity_poly.type
_entity_poly.pdbx_seq_one_letter_code
_entity_poly.pdbx_strand_id
1 'polypeptide(L)'
;MNDIFENNKQNLLLINEIVANYRKQNFFVGSLKLSVLLKNINSVVEVVFSREDCRDLAGELEQILPALLQAQGDQDYILQADILEGDLLPLLQKIQIKLQEDGTPQVPYFLESNMVILKEKNERLYKVLQNVQSENPKYVIASAINGQPTVQARNGNRCFFMHSAINPEWEAQVLTVGLRAAKNYVVFGMGLGYHVIELLKKYPESKVIVLESEEYLLLQTFRYMDWTTYFKENRIEIVYEPDITELIGHLKQMKDYELFMHYPTVQAVENPSIRTLLEDFFVTTSSMREQERFLDANFEKLSERHLPECSEIKSLFYKKNVVIVGAGPSVNQELPSLKQYRNNITIFATGHIAGTLLREGIIPDAIIITDPQPHMYQQVKGLDTKKIPLILLSTASSSVLDYYEGPVYIAYQNGYRKAEEIAEKIGAKAFETGGSVTTTALDIALQFKAEKVIFVGVDLAYTGGNSHAEGVGRRITDIGSLRKVISCSGEEIYTSKNLDIYRKWIERRIANLTGTVIYNTGNGARIEGAPCRRWDEMMGE
;
A
#
# COMPACT_ATOMS: atom_id res chain seq x y z
N MET A 1 11.07 -9.88 -40.28
CA MET A 1 11.48 -8.99 -39.17
C MET A 1 10.40 -8.87 -38.10
N ASN A 2 9.15 -8.55 -38.43
CA ASN A 2 8.06 -8.48 -37.42
C ASN A 2 7.86 -9.77 -36.63
N ASP A 3 7.86 -10.94 -37.27
CA ASP A 3 7.68 -12.23 -36.56
C ASP A 3 8.81 -12.50 -35.57
N ILE A 4 10.04 -12.08 -35.88
CA ILE A 4 11.22 -12.27 -35.02
C ILE A 4 11.19 -11.31 -33.84
N PHE A 5 10.79 -10.05 -34.09
CA PHE A 5 10.56 -9.06 -33.05
C PHE A 5 9.52 -9.55 -32.03
N GLU A 6 8.41 -10.07 -32.52
CA GLU A 6 7.34 -10.62 -31.68
C GLU A 6 7.78 -11.89 -30.95
N ASN A 7 8.46 -12.83 -31.63
CA ASN A 7 8.99 -14.03 -31.00
C ASN A 7 10.00 -13.71 -29.89
N ASN A 8 10.92 -12.78 -30.13
CA ASN A 8 11.91 -12.40 -29.13
C ASN A 8 11.27 -11.66 -27.95
N LYS A 9 10.28 -10.79 -28.18
CA LYS A 9 9.45 -10.21 -27.12
C LYS A 9 8.77 -11.27 -26.25
N GLN A 10 8.19 -12.31 -26.87
CA GLN A 10 7.59 -13.43 -26.13
C GLN A 10 8.64 -14.20 -25.32
N ASN A 11 9.83 -14.41 -25.88
CA ASN A 11 10.93 -15.07 -25.17
C ASN A 11 11.37 -14.30 -23.92
N LEU A 12 11.43 -12.96 -24.00
CA LEU A 12 11.73 -12.10 -22.84
C LEU A 12 10.72 -12.27 -21.71
N LEU A 13 9.42 -12.43 -22.02
CA LEU A 13 8.41 -12.74 -21.01
C LEU A 13 8.56 -14.16 -20.47
N LEU A 14 8.70 -15.16 -21.35
CA LEU A 14 8.85 -16.56 -20.98
C LEU A 14 10.02 -16.79 -20.02
N ILE A 15 11.16 -16.13 -20.24
CA ILE A 15 12.32 -16.26 -19.35
C ILE A 15 11.95 -15.87 -17.92
N ASN A 16 11.31 -14.72 -17.71
CA ASN A 16 10.88 -14.28 -16.39
C ASN A 16 9.93 -15.30 -15.73
N GLU A 17 9.00 -15.86 -16.50
CA GLU A 17 8.07 -16.87 -16.01
C GLU A 17 8.76 -18.20 -15.67
N ILE A 18 9.74 -18.64 -16.48
CA ILE A 18 10.51 -19.87 -16.22
C ILE A 18 11.31 -19.70 -14.94
N VAL A 19 12.07 -18.61 -14.82
CA VAL A 19 12.88 -18.29 -13.64
C VAL A 19 11.99 -18.26 -12.41
N ALA A 20 10.86 -17.54 -12.45
CA ALA A 20 9.94 -17.47 -11.32
C ALA A 20 9.37 -18.85 -10.92
N ASN A 21 9.10 -19.74 -11.89
CA ASN A 21 8.67 -21.11 -11.59
C ASN A 21 9.79 -21.95 -10.97
N TYR A 22 11.01 -21.88 -11.50
CA TYR A 22 12.15 -22.60 -10.95
C TYR A 22 12.51 -22.14 -9.54
N ARG A 23 12.51 -20.84 -9.27
CA ARG A 23 12.71 -20.30 -7.90
C ARG A 23 11.62 -20.75 -6.93
N LYS A 24 10.38 -20.95 -7.41
CA LYS A 24 9.26 -21.51 -6.64
C LYS A 24 9.23 -23.04 -6.59
N GLN A 25 10.20 -23.74 -7.18
CA GLN A 25 10.26 -25.19 -7.32
C GLN A 25 9.11 -25.83 -8.13
N ASN A 26 8.45 -25.03 -8.98
CA ASN A 26 7.41 -25.50 -9.92
C ASN A 26 8.07 -26.03 -11.21
N PHE A 27 8.94 -27.03 -11.09
CA PHE A 27 9.82 -27.48 -12.17
C PHE A 27 9.09 -27.99 -13.41
N PHE A 28 7.95 -28.67 -13.24
CA PHE A 28 7.15 -29.15 -14.36
C PHE A 28 6.65 -28.00 -15.24
N VAL A 29 6.04 -26.98 -14.64
CA VAL A 29 5.54 -25.79 -15.35
C VAL A 29 6.69 -25.01 -15.98
N GLY A 30 7.79 -24.82 -15.25
CA GLY A 30 8.98 -24.16 -15.78
C GLY A 30 9.58 -24.89 -16.98
N SER A 31 9.66 -26.23 -16.94
CA SER A 31 10.20 -27.05 -18.03
C SER A 31 9.32 -27.02 -19.29
N LEU A 32 8.00 -26.98 -19.13
CA LEU A 32 7.07 -26.79 -20.25
C LEU A 32 7.30 -25.44 -20.93
N LYS A 33 7.46 -24.37 -20.16
CA LYS A 33 7.74 -23.03 -20.69
C LYS A 33 9.13 -22.94 -21.32
N LEU A 34 10.13 -23.60 -20.74
CA LEU A 34 11.47 -23.70 -21.32
C LEU A 34 11.45 -24.39 -22.69
N SER A 35 10.63 -25.43 -22.85
CA SER A 35 10.47 -26.11 -24.14
C SER A 35 9.88 -25.17 -25.21
N VAL A 36 8.95 -24.30 -24.83
CA VAL A 36 8.41 -23.25 -25.71
C VAL A 36 9.48 -22.21 -26.06
N LEU A 37 10.24 -21.74 -25.06
CA LEU A 37 11.35 -20.81 -25.27
C LEU A 37 12.38 -21.37 -26.26
N LEU A 38 12.84 -22.61 -26.06
CA LEU A 38 13.82 -23.25 -26.94
C LEU A 38 13.28 -23.48 -28.36
N LYS A 39 11.97 -23.68 -28.52
CA LYS A 39 11.36 -23.74 -29.86
C LYS A 39 11.38 -22.37 -30.54
N ASN A 40 11.00 -21.33 -29.81
CA ASN A 40 10.90 -19.97 -30.34
C ASN A 40 12.28 -19.36 -30.66
N ILE A 41 13.30 -19.70 -29.87
CA ILE A 41 14.64 -19.11 -29.98
C ILE A 41 15.33 -19.46 -31.30
N ASN A 42 15.02 -20.60 -31.92
CA ASN A 42 15.61 -21.01 -33.20
C ASN A 42 15.41 -19.94 -34.28
N SER A 43 14.22 -19.34 -34.34
CA SER A 43 13.93 -18.26 -35.30
C SER A 43 14.75 -16.97 -35.04
N VAL A 44 15.10 -16.71 -33.78
CA VAL A 44 15.93 -15.56 -33.38
C VAL A 44 17.39 -15.85 -33.71
N VAL A 45 17.86 -17.06 -33.39
CA VAL A 45 19.22 -17.55 -33.69
C VAL A 45 19.49 -17.47 -35.18
N GLU A 46 18.64 -18.05 -36.04
CA GLU A 46 18.84 -18.02 -37.50
C GLU A 46 19.10 -16.61 -38.04
N VAL A 47 18.37 -15.62 -37.52
CA VAL A 47 18.46 -14.23 -37.96
C VAL A 47 19.71 -13.55 -37.42
N VAL A 48 20.01 -13.74 -36.13
CA VAL A 48 21.20 -13.18 -35.49
C VAL A 48 22.48 -13.69 -36.16
N PHE A 49 22.54 -14.96 -36.52
CA PHE A 49 23.68 -15.57 -37.20
C PHE A 49 23.79 -15.18 -38.68
N SER A 50 22.67 -14.80 -39.32
CA SER A 50 22.67 -14.34 -40.72
C SER A 50 23.14 -12.90 -40.91
N ARG A 51 23.26 -12.12 -39.82
CA ARG A 51 23.52 -10.68 -39.83
C ARG A 51 24.93 -10.35 -39.39
N GLU A 52 25.69 -9.72 -40.28
CA GLU A 52 27.09 -9.33 -40.00
C GLU A 52 27.20 -8.37 -38.81
N ASP A 53 26.24 -7.47 -38.66
CA ASP A 53 26.20 -6.49 -37.59
C ASP A 53 25.79 -7.10 -36.23
N CYS A 54 25.40 -8.37 -36.17
CA CYS A 54 25.05 -9.09 -34.95
C CYS A 54 26.11 -10.12 -34.53
N ARG A 55 27.30 -10.11 -35.14
CA ARG A 55 28.35 -11.13 -34.92
C ARG A 55 28.73 -11.33 -33.45
N ASP A 56 28.88 -10.25 -32.68
CA ASP A 56 29.22 -10.34 -31.25
C ASP A 56 28.09 -10.99 -30.45
N LEU A 57 26.83 -10.67 -30.76
CA LEU A 57 25.64 -11.26 -30.13
C LEU A 57 25.48 -12.74 -30.50
N ALA A 58 25.83 -13.12 -31.73
CA ALA A 58 25.87 -14.52 -32.17
C ALA A 58 26.91 -15.32 -31.39
N GLY A 59 28.09 -14.74 -31.15
CA GLY A 59 29.14 -15.35 -30.32
C GLY A 59 28.71 -15.57 -28.86
N GLU A 60 27.98 -14.62 -28.27
CA GLU A 60 27.39 -14.80 -26.92
C GLU A 60 26.35 -15.96 -26.92
N LEU A 61 25.46 -16.03 -27.93
CA LEU A 61 24.46 -17.11 -28.05
C LEU A 61 25.11 -18.50 -28.18
N GLU A 62 26.20 -18.60 -28.95
CA GLU A 62 26.97 -19.83 -29.16
C GLU A 62 27.54 -20.40 -27.85
N GLN A 63 27.77 -19.55 -26.85
CA GLN A 63 28.26 -19.97 -25.54
C GLN A 63 27.12 -20.30 -24.57
N ILE A 64 26.05 -19.50 -24.58
CA ILE A 64 24.93 -19.62 -23.63
C ILE A 64 24.05 -20.83 -23.91
N LEU A 65 23.70 -21.09 -25.18
CA LEU A 65 22.74 -22.15 -25.52
C LEU A 65 23.24 -23.56 -25.16
N PRO A 66 24.50 -23.94 -25.45
CA PRO A 66 25.02 -25.24 -25.01
C PRO A 66 25.03 -25.40 -23.49
N ALA A 67 25.39 -24.35 -22.75
CA ALA A 67 25.37 -24.37 -21.29
C ALA A 67 23.95 -24.57 -20.73
N LEU A 68 22.96 -23.89 -21.32
CA LEU A 68 21.55 -24.06 -20.95
C LEU A 68 21.04 -25.48 -21.25
N LEU A 69 21.39 -26.04 -22.42
CA LEU A 69 20.99 -27.40 -22.81
C LEU A 69 21.68 -28.47 -21.94
N GLN A 70 22.94 -28.25 -21.55
CA GLN A 70 23.63 -29.11 -20.60
C GLN A 70 22.94 -29.08 -19.23
N ALA A 71 22.68 -27.90 -18.68
CA ALA A 71 21.96 -27.75 -17.41
C ALA A 71 20.53 -28.36 -17.48
N GLN A 72 19.89 -28.31 -18.65
CA GLN A 72 18.62 -29.02 -18.89
C GLN A 72 18.79 -30.54 -18.85
N GLY A 73 19.80 -31.08 -19.52
CA GLY A 73 20.11 -32.52 -19.53
C GLY A 73 20.44 -33.06 -18.13
N ASP A 74 21.14 -32.26 -17.34
CA ASP A 74 21.49 -32.56 -15.94
C ASP A 74 20.33 -32.33 -14.95
N GLN A 75 19.19 -31.81 -15.43
CA GLN A 75 18.05 -31.40 -14.60
C GLN A 75 18.41 -30.37 -13.51
N ASP A 76 19.44 -29.56 -13.75
CA ASP A 76 19.88 -28.51 -12.83
C ASP A 76 19.03 -27.26 -13.02
N TYR A 77 17.87 -27.23 -12.37
CA TYR A 77 16.91 -26.12 -12.47
C TYR A 77 17.43 -24.80 -11.87
N ILE A 78 18.37 -24.88 -10.92
CA ILE A 78 18.98 -23.68 -10.31
C ILE A 78 19.91 -23.04 -11.34
N LEU A 79 20.82 -23.83 -11.92
CA LEU A 79 21.73 -23.36 -12.96
C LEU A 79 20.98 -22.91 -14.21
N GLN A 80 19.92 -23.62 -14.62
CA GLN A 80 19.07 -23.17 -15.72
C GLN A 80 18.48 -21.78 -15.44
N ALA A 81 17.97 -21.52 -14.22
CA ALA A 81 17.45 -20.21 -13.86
C ALA A 81 18.55 -19.14 -13.89
N ASP A 82 19.74 -19.44 -13.39
CA ASP A 82 20.87 -18.51 -13.37
C ASP A 82 21.35 -18.16 -14.79
N ILE A 83 21.46 -19.13 -15.70
CA ILE A 83 21.81 -18.90 -17.11
C ILE A 83 20.71 -18.08 -17.81
N LEU A 84 19.44 -18.40 -17.56
CA LEU A 84 18.31 -17.69 -18.16
C LEU A 84 18.27 -16.22 -17.74
N GLU A 85 18.40 -15.95 -16.44
CA GLU A 85 18.29 -14.61 -15.85
C GLU A 85 19.55 -13.77 -16.03
N GLY A 86 20.72 -14.39 -15.85
CA GLY A 86 22.03 -13.73 -15.87
C GLY A 86 22.62 -13.55 -17.25
N ASP A 87 22.38 -14.49 -18.17
CA ASP A 87 23.05 -14.50 -19.48
C ASP A 87 22.06 -14.32 -20.63
N LEU A 88 21.07 -15.21 -20.75
CA LEU A 88 20.20 -15.23 -21.92
C LEU A 88 19.25 -14.02 -21.97
N LEU A 89 18.65 -13.64 -20.84
CA LEU A 89 17.74 -12.50 -20.78
C LEU A 89 18.42 -11.18 -21.20
N PRO A 90 19.58 -10.77 -20.64
CA PRO A 90 20.28 -9.58 -21.12
C PRO A 90 20.65 -9.63 -22.60
N LEU A 91 21.04 -10.81 -23.11
CA LEU A 91 21.37 -10.96 -24.53
C LEU A 91 20.15 -10.77 -25.44
N LEU A 92 19.02 -11.40 -25.10
CA LEU A 92 17.77 -11.22 -25.85
C LEU A 92 17.26 -9.77 -25.76
N GLN A 93 17.53 -9.05 -24.66
CA GLN A 93 17.23 -7.63 -24.54
C GLN A 93 18.07 -6.77 -25.50
N LYS A 94 19.38 -7.03 -25.61
CA LYS A 94 20.26 -6.37 -26.60
C LYS A 94 19.75 -6.62 -28.02
N ILE A 95 19.38 -7.86 -28.33
CA ILE A 95 18.79 -8.23 -29.63
C ILE A 95 17.48 -7.44 -29.86
N GLN A 96 16.61 -7.37 -28.86
CA GLN A 96 15.35 -6.62 -28.98
C GLN A 96 15.56 -5.13 -29.23
N ILE A 97 16.51 -4.50 -28.53
CA ILE A 97 16.86 -3.08 -28.75
C ILE A 97 17.34 -2.89 -30.18
N LYS A 98 18.24 -3.75 -30.66
CA LYS A 98 18.75 -3.68 -32.02
C LYS A 98 17.65 -3.82 -33.08
N LEU A 99 16.73 -4.78 -32.89
CA LEU A 99 15.57 -4.94 -33.75
C LEU A 99 14.63 -3.72 -33.75
N GLN A 100 14.59 -2.92 -32.67
CA GLN A 100 13.86 -1.65 -32.62
C GLN A 100 14.56 -0.52 -33.39
N GLU A 101 15.89 -0.52 -33.43
CA GLU A 101 16.69 0.48 -34.16
C GLU A 101 16.65 0.27 -35.67
N ASP A 102 16.61 -0.99 -36.13
CA ASP A 102 16.64 -1.36 -37.55
C ASP A 102 15.36 -1.02 -38.33
N GLY A 103 14.28 -0.66 -37.64
CA GLY A 103 13.04 -0.22 -38.24
C GLY A 103 11.94 -0.03 -37.20
N THR A 104 10.97 0.84 -37.48
CA THR A 104 9.82 1.06 -36.59
C THR A 104 9.04 -0.25 -36.47
N PRO A 105 8.96 -0.88 -35.29
CA PRO A 105 8.13 -2.07 -35.12
C PRO A 105 6.70 -1.72 -35.53
N GLN A 106 6.01 -2.60 -36.26
CA GLN A 106 4.57 -2.44 -36.44
C GLN A 106 3.91 -2.68 -35.08
N VAL A 107 3.75 -1.60 -34.32
CA VAL A 107 3.05 -1.68 -33.04
C VAL A 107 1.62 -2.10 -33.34
N PRO A 108 1.09 -3.15 -32.68
CA PRO A 108 -0.29 -3.55 -32.85
C PRO A 108 -1.24 -2.35 -32.71
N TYR A 109 -2.10 -2.15 -33.70
CA TYR A 109 -3.02 -1.02 -33.77
C TYR A 109 -4.46 -1.53 -33.69
N PHE A 110 -5.09 -1.34 -32.53
CA PHE A 110 -6.43 -1.85 -32.21
C PHE A 110 -7.49 -0.76 -32.13
N LEU A 111 -7.15 0.50 -32.46
CA LEU A 111 -8.03 1.63 -32.20
C LEU A 111 -9.39 1.47 -32.88
N GLU A 112 -9.42 1.07 -34.16
CA GLU A 112 -10.67 0.94 -34.90
C GLU A 112 -11.60 -0.12 -34.28
N SER A 113 -11.09 -1.32 -34.02
CA SER A 113 -11.89 -2.42 -33.44
C SER A 113 -12.37 -2.10 -32.03
N ASN A 114 -11.52 -1.47 -31.22
CA ASN A 114 -11.88 -1.02 -29.88
C ASN A 114 -12.93 0.10 -29.91
N MET A 115 -12.81 1.08 -30.81
CA MET A 115 -13.76 2.18 -30.91
C MET A 115 -15.15 1.70 -31.36
N VAL A 116 -15.23 0.68 -32.22
CA VAL A 116 -16.51 0.09 -32.64
C VAL A 116 -17.25 -0.49 -31.43
N ILE A 117 -16.60 -1.32 -30.62
CA ILE A 117 -17.27 -1.91 -29.46
C ILE A 117 -17.52 -0.89 -28.35
N LEU A 118 -16.62 0.08 -28.19
CA LEU A 118 -16.78 1.14 -27.20
C LEU A 118 -18.01 2.00 -27.50
N LYS A 119 -18.30 2.26 -28.78
CA LYS A 119 -19.51 2.98 -29.19
C LYS A 119 -20.79 2.28 -28.71
N GLU A 120 -20.81 0.95 -28.72
CA GLU A 120 -21.94 0.15 -28.25
C GLU A 120 -22.01 0.09 -26.72
N LYS A 121 -20.86 -0.11 -26.06
CA LYS A 121 -20.81 -0.40 -24.61
C LYS A 121 -20.68 0.83 -23.72
N ASN A 122 -20.12 1.93 -24.23
CA ASN A 122 -19.89 3.17 -23.49
C ASN A 122 -19.86 4.37 -24.45
N GLU A 123 -21.05 4.78 -24.91
CA GLU A 123 -21.20 5.87 -25.88
C GLU A 123 -20.60 7.20 -25.39
N ARG A 124 -20.67 7.47 -24.07
CA ARG A 124 -20.10 8.69 -23.46
C ARG A 124 -18.58 8.71 -23.66
N LEU A 125 -17.88 7.65 -23.26
CA LEU A 125 -16.43 7.58 -23.40
C LEU A 125 -16.02 7.56 -24.88
N TYR A 126 -16.76 6.85 -25.73
CA TYR A 126 -16.54 6.89 -27.17
C TYR A 126 -16.52 8.33 -27.72
N LYS A 127 -17.51 9.16 -27.36
CA LYS A 127 -17.58 10.57 -27.79
C LYS A 127 -16.42 11.42 -27.25
N VAL A 128 -15.97 11.16 -26.02
CA VAL A 128 -14.79 11.84 -25.46
C VAL A 128 -13.57 11.53 -26.32
N LEU A 129 -13.29 10.24 -26.55
CA LEU A 129 -12.07 9.79 -27.24
C LEU A 129 -11.99 10.24 -28.70
N GLN A 130 -13.13 10.52 -29.36
CA GLN A 130 -13.13 11.09 -30.72
C GLN A 130 -12.50 12.49 -30.81
N ASN A 131 -12.45 13.23 -29.70
CA ASN A 131 -12.00 14.62 -29.67
C ASN A 131 -10.62 14.79 -29.02
N VAL A 132 -9.99 13.70 -28.58
CA VAL A 132 -8.70 13.72 -27.89
C VAL A 132 -7.57 14.01 -28.88
N GLN A 133 -6.66 14.91 -28.50
CA GLN A 133 -5.49 15.24 -29.29
C GLN A 133 -4.52 14.05 -29.40
N SER A 134 -3.83 13.95 -30.54
CA SER A 134 -2.85 12.87 -30.78
C SER A 134 -1.58 12.98 -29.94
N GLU A 135 -1.27 14.19 -29.47
CA GLU A 135 -0.09 14.51 -28.67
C GLU A 135 -0.49 15.07 -27.31
N ASN A 136 0.38 14.88 -26.32
CA ASN A 136 0.16 15.36 -24.97
C ASN A 136 1.50 15.76 -24.31
N PRO A 137 1.63 16.95 -23.72
CA PRO A 137 2.87 17.40 -23.10
C PRO A 137 3.21 16.66 -21.80
N LYS A 138 2.19 16.09 -21.13
CA LYS A 138 2.29 15.36 -19.88
C LYS A 138 2.71 13.91 -20.09
N TYR A 139 2.24 13.27 -21.16
CA TYR A 139 2.45 11.85 -21.43
C TYR A 139 3.10 11.64 -22.79
N VAL A 140 4.28 11.02 -22.78
CA VAL A 140 5.02 10.67 -23.99
C VAL A 140 5.08 9.16 -24.11
N ILE A 141 4.55 8.61 -25.21
CA ILE A 141 4.68 7.19 -25.53
C ILE A 141 6.12 6.89 -25.89
N ALA A 142 6.67 5.83 -25.30
CA ALA A 142 8.00 5.31 -25.54
C ALA A 142 7.95 3.79 -25.73
N SER A 143 9.03 3.19 -26.18
CA SER A 143 9.17 1.73 -26.23
C SER A 143 9.96 1.24 -25.01
N ALA A 144 9.46 0.18 -24.38
CA ALA A 144 10.24 -0.56 -23.39
C ALA A 144 11.32 -1.41 -24.08
N ILE A 145 12.30 -1.90 -23.32
CA ILE A 145 13.37 -2.78 -23.85
C ILE A 145 12.79 -4.01 -24.55
N ASN A 146 11.70 -4.58 -24.02
CA ASN A 146 11.02 -5.72 -24.66
C ASN A 146 10.21 -5.36 -25.92
N GLY A 147 10.17 -4.08 -26.31
CA GLY A 147 9.46 -3.58 -27.50
C GLY A 147 7.98 -3.28 -27.29
N GLN A 148 7.42 -3.49 -26.09
CA GLN A 148 6.06 -3.06 -25.76
C GLN A 148 6.00 -1.54 -25.54
N PRO A 149 4.87 -0.88 -25.84
CA PRO A 149 4.71 0.53 -25.51
C PRO A 149 4.69 0.74 -23.99
N THR A 150 5.37 1.79 -23.54
CA THR A 150 5.29 2.36 -22.20
C THR A 150 4.99 3.86 -22.30
N VAL A 151 4.76 4.51 -21.16
CA VAL A 151 4.52 5.97 -21.10
C VAL A 151 5.49 6.60 -20.12
N GLN A 152 6.20 7.63 -20.57
CA GLN A 152 6.87 8.57 -19.70
C GLN A 152 5.89 9.68 -19.32
N ALA A 153 5.65 9.87 -18.03
CA ALA A 153 4.79 10.90 -17.47
C ALA A 153 5.62 12.04 -16.87
N ARG A 154 5.13 13.28 -16.99
CA ARG A 154 5.67 14.46 -16.33
C ARG A 154 4.67 15.04 -15.35
N ASN A 155 5.15 15.47 -14.19
CA ASN A 155 4.36 16.23 -13.23
C ASN A 155 5.27 17.28 -12.57
N GLY A 156 5.19 18.52 -13.05
CA GLY A 156 6.17 19.56 -12.75
C GLY A 156 7.59 19.11 -13.15
N ASN A 157 8.54 19.16 -12.21
CA ASN A 157 9.93 18.75 -12.45
C ASN A 157 10.15 17.23 -12.33
N ARG A 158 9.11 16.45 -12.00
CA ARG A 158 9.22 15.00 -11.88
C ARG A 158 8.95 14.35 -13.23
N CYS A 159 9.81 13.40 -13.59
CA CYS A 159 9.66 12.55 -14.76
C CYS A 159 9.74 11.10 -14.28
N PHE A 160 8.76 10.28 -14.64
CA PHE A 160 8.69 8.87 -14.22
C PHE A 160 7.95 8.05 -15.29
N PHE A 161 8.08 6.73 -15.23
CA PHE A 161 7.37 5.84 -16.13
C PHE A 161 6.06 5.36 -15.52
N MET A 162 5.03 5.25 -16.35
CA MET A 162 3.74 4.66 -15.97
C MET A 162 3.79 3.13 -15.93
N HIS A 163 4.67 2.51 -16.71
CA HIS A 163 4.91 1.07 -16.74
C HIS A 163 6.40 0.81 -16.91
N SER A 164 6.88 -0.36 -16.53
CA SER A 164 8.27 -0.78 -16.65
C SER A 164 8.87 -0.43 -18.01
N ALA A 165 9.99 0.29 -18.01
CA ALA A 165 10.75 0.58 -19.23
C ALA A 165 11.48 -0.66 -19.75
N ILE A 166 11.39 -1.80 -19.05
CA ILE A 166 12.03 -3.06 -19.44
C ILE A 166 10.99 -4.04 -19.97
N ASN A 167 9.99 -4.36 -19.16
CA ASN A 167 8.95 -5.34 -19.49
C ASN A 167 7.64 -5.01 -18.76
N PRO A 168 6.73 -4.24 -19.40
CA PRO A 168 5.43 -3.89 -18.82
C PRO A 168 4.54 -5.08 -18.45
N GLU A 169 4.52 -6.14 -19.27
CA GLU A 169 3.68 -7.32 -19.01
C GLU A 169 4.18 -8.13 -17.81
N TRP A 170 5.51 -8.28 -17.66
CA TRP A 170 6.08 -8.90 -16.48
C TRP A 170 5.81 -8.09 -15.20
N GLU A 171 5.93 -6.75 -15.28
CA GLU A 171 5.58 -5.88 -14.15
C GLU A 171 4.11 -6.08 -13.73
N ALA A 172 3.19 -6.14 -14.69
CA ALA A 172 1.77 -6.41 -14.41
C ALA A 172 1.56 -7.77 -13.72
N GLN A 173 2.25 -8.83 -14.17
CA GLN A 173 2.20 -10.14 -13.50
C GLN A 173 2.66 -10.04 -12.04
N VAL A 174 3.77 -9.33 -11.77
CA VAL A 174 4.30 -9.14 -10.42
C VAL A 174 3.33 -8.34 -9.55
N LEU A 175 2.77 -7.25 -10.07
CA LEU A 175 1.85 -6.36 -9.35
C LEU A 175 0.59 -7.09 -8.86
N THR A 176 0.13 -8.13 -9.57
CA THR A 176 -1.08 -8.86 -9.19
C THR A 176 -0.85 -10.05 -8.26
N VAL A 177 0.39 -10.43 -7.95
CA VAL A 177 0.71 -11.64 -7.14
C VAL A 177 0.05 -11.62 -5.77
N GLY A 178 0.01 -10.47 -5.10
CA GLY A 178 -0.52 -10.31 -3.74
C GLY A 178 -2.00 -9.94 -3.64
N LEU A 179 -2.73 -9.85 -4.76
CA LEU A 179 -4.14 -9.46 -4.74
C LEU A 179 -5.05 -10.65 -4.43
N ARG A 180 -6.01 -10.43 -3.54
CA ARG A 180 -7.04 -11.43 -3.22
C ARG A 180 -7.91 -11.70 -4.42
N ALA A 181 -8.38 -12.94 -4.55
CA ALA A 181 -9.44 -13.29 -5.49
C ALA A 181 -10.73 -12.57 -5.08
N ALA A 182 -11.34 -11.82 -6.01
CA ALA A 182 -12.56 -11.06 -5.77
C ALA A 182 -13.47 -11.12 -6.99
N LYS A 183 -14.79 -11.04 -6.78
CA LYS A 183 -15.76 -10.98 -7.89
C LYS A 183 -15.65 -9.68 -8.68
N ASN A 184 -15.41 -8.57 -7.97
CA ASN A 184 -15.25 -7.26 -8.55
C ASN A 184 -13.89 -6.69 -8.15
N TYR A 185 -13.15 -6.18 -9.13
CA TYR A 185 -11.98 -5.35 -8.92
C TYR A 185 -12.31 -3.91 -9.29
N VAL A 186 -11.87 -2.97 -8.47
CA VAL A 186 -11.86 -1.55 -8.84
C VAL A 186 -10.41 -1.15 -9.05
N VAL A 187 -10.07 -0.63 -10.22
CA VAL A 187 -8.72 -0.21 -10.58
C VAL A 187 -8.69 1.31 -10.67
N PHE A 188 -7.89 1.97 -9.83
CA PHE A 188 -7.65 3.40 -9.93
C PHE A 188 -6.44 3.64 -10.83
N GLY A 189 -6.69 4.10 -12.05
CA GLY A 189 -5.71 4.33 -13.11
C GLY A 189 -5.58 3.19 -14.12
N MET A 190 -5.83 3.50 -15.38
CA MET A 190 -5.69 2.60 -16.52
C MET A 190 -4.22 2.50 -16.98
N GLY A 191 -3.50 3.63 -17.03
CA GLY A 191 -2.18 3.64 -17.67
C GLY A 191 -2.28 3.23 -19.15
N LEU A 192 -1.68 2.09 -19.52
CA LEU A 192 -1.84 1.41 -20.82
C LEU A 192 -2.61 0.08 -20.67
N GLY A 193 -3.05 -0.24 -19.46
CA GLY A 193 -3.92 -1.39 -19.16
C GLY A 193 -3.23 -2.73 -18.96
N TYR A 194 -1.91 -2.81 -18.83
CA TYR A 194 -1.20 -4.07 -18.58
C TYR A 194 -1.68 -4.78 -17.30
N HIS A 195 -1.75 -4.06 -16.18
CA HIS A 195 -2.25 -4.58 -14.90
C HIS A 195 -3.73 -4.95 -14.95
N VAL A 196 -4.53 -4.23 -15.74
CA VAL A 196 -5.96 -4.52 -15.93
C VAL A 196 -6.16 -5.81 -16.73
N ILE A 197 -5.43 -5.99 -17.82
CA ILE A 197 -5.45 -7.21 -18.62
C ILE A 197 -4.95 -8.40 -17.80
N GLU A 198 -3.89 -8.22 -17.02
CA GLU A 198 -3.38 -9.28 -16.16
C GLU A 198 -4.43 -9.70 -15.12
N LEU A 199 -5.15 -8.76 -14.51
CA LEU A 199 -6.27 -9.07 -13.62
C LEU A 199 -7.37 -9.88 -14.32
N LEU A 200 -7.75 -9.48 -15.53
CA LEU A 200 -8.79 -10.16 -16.33
C LEU A 200 -8.36 -11.56 -16.81
N LYS A 201 -7.07 -11.77 -17.06
CA LYS A 201 -6.47 -13.07 -17.39
C LYS A 201 -6.41 -13.98 -16.16
N LYS A 202 -5.90 -13.44 -15.04
CA LYS A 202 -5.68 -14.17 -13.79
C LYS A 202 -6.98 -14.58 -13.11
N TYR A 203 -8.03 -13.76 -13.23
CA TYR A 203 -9.33 -14.00 -12.63
C TYR A 203 -10.44 -13.97 -13.71
N PRO A 204 -10.65 -15.08 -14.44
CA PRO A 204 -11.54 -15.12 -15.60
C PRO A 204 -13.01 -14.75 -15.30
N GLU A 205 -13.48 -15.09 -14.10
CA GLU A 205 -14.87 -14.87 -13.65
C GLU A 205 -15.09 -13.48 -13.04
N SER A 206 -14.05 -12.66 -12.93
CA SER A 206 -14.12 -11.37 -12.25
C SER A 206 -14.46 -10.24 -13.22
N LYS A 207 -15.20 -9.24 -12.71
CA LYS A 207 -15.42 -7.97 -13.38
C LYS A 207 -14.39 -6.95 -12.90
N VAL A 208 -13.85 -6.14 -13.80
CA VAL A 208 -12.93 -5.04 -13.51
C VAL A 208 -13.57 -3.70 -13.87
N ILE A 209 -13.63 -2.80 -12.91
CA ILE A 209 -14.11 -1.42 -13.08
C ILE A 209 -12.89 -0.50 -12.99
N VAL A 210 -12.58 0.21 -14.05
CA VAL A 210 -11.45 1.13 -14.10
C VAL A 210 -11.93 2.56 -13.88
N LEU A 211 -11.34 3.26 -12.93
CA LEU A 211 -11.50 4.69 -12.68
C LEU A 211 -10.31 5.42 -13.30
N GLU A 212 -10.54 6.26 -14.31
CA GLU A 212 -9.48 6.97 -15.04
C GLU A 212 -9.87 8.43 -15.30
N SER A 213 -8.94 9.34 -15.10
CA SER A 213 -9.14 10.78 -15.32
C SER A 213 -8.44 11.31 -16.57
N GLU A 214 -7.62 10.50 -17.23
CA GLU A 214 -6.76 10.93 -18.32
C GLU A 214 -7.21 10.35 -19.66
N GLU A 215 -7.97 11.13 -20.43
CA GLU A 215 -8.49 10.73 -21.75
C GLU A 215 -7.38 10.38 -22.75
N TYR A 216 -6.22 11.03 -22.65
CA TYR A 216 -5.07 10.70 -23.49
C TYR A 216 -4.57 9.29 -23.23
N LEU A 217 -4.43 8.88 -21.97
CA LEU A 217 -4.00 7.53 -21.61
C LEU A 217 -5.02 6.48 -22.06
N LEU A 218 -6.32 6.77 -21.94
CA LEU A 218 -7.38 5.90 -22.47
C LEU A 218 -7.24 5.74 -23.99
N LEU A 219 -7.06 6.84 -24.74
CA LEU A 219 -6.86 6.77 -26.19
C LEU A 219 -5.66 5.88 -26.56
N GLN A 220 -4.52 6.04 -25.88
CA GLN A 220 -3.33 5.21 -26.14
C GLN A 220 -3.54 3.76 -25.73
N THR A 221 -4.27 3.50 -24.65
CA THR A 221 -4.65 2.14 -24.23
C THR A 221 -5.48 1.43 -25.29
N PHE A 222 -6.46 2.11 -25.87
CA PHE A 222 -7.27 1.58 -26.97
C PHE A 222 -6.51 1.50 -28.30
N ARG A 223 -5.42 2.25 -28.45
CA ARG A 223 -4.56 2.16 -29.62
C ARG A 223 -3.71 0.90 -29.61
N TYR A 224 -3.13 0.56 -28.46
CA TYR A 224 -2.07 -0.45 -28.39
C TYR A 224 -2.48 -1.81 -27.82
N MET A 225 -3.64 -1.90 -27.17
CA MET A 225 -4.11 -3.16 -26.57
C MET A 225 -5.50 -3.52 -27.10
N ASP A 226 -5.75 -4.81 -27.32
CA ASP A 226 -7.07 -5.30 -27.75
C ASP A 226 -8.00 -5.48 -26.53
N TRP A 227 -9.09 -4.72 -26.50
CA TRP A 227 -10.10 -4.77 -25.44
C TRP A 227 -11.40 -5.44 -25.88
N THR A 228 -11.50 -5.83 -27.16
CA THR A 228 -12.77 -6.23 -27.77
C THR A 228 -13.41 -7.42 -27.05
N THR A 229 -12.62 -8.45 -26.72
CA THR A 229 -13.10 -9.63 -25.98
C THR A 229 -13.66 -9.25 -24.61
N TYR A 230 -12.95 -8.44 -23.82
CA TYR A 230 -13.36 -8.08 -22.47
C TYR A 230 -14.63 -7.22 -22.43
N PHE A 231 -14.81 -6.33 -23.41
CA PHE A 231 -16.05 -5.57 -23.54
C PHE A 231 -17.22 -6.44 -24.03
N LYS A 232 -17.00 -7.40 -24.94
CA LYS A 232 -18.05 -8.35 -25.40
C LYS A 232 -18.58 -9.17 -24.23
N GLU A 233 -17.67 -9.65 -23.39
CA GLU A 233 -17.96 -10.46 -22.21
C GLU A 233 -18.50 -9.63 -21.03
N ASN A 234 -18.58 -8.29 -21.17
CA ASN A 234 -18.97 -7.36 -20.11
C ASN A 234 -18.11 -7.48 -18.83
N ARG A 235 -16.85 -7.90 -18.97
CA ARG A 235 -15.91 -8.06 -17.85
C ARG A 235 -15.15 -6.80 -17.52
N ILE A 236 -15.18 -5.78 -18.38
CA ILE A 236 -14.59 -4.47 -18.11
C ILE A 236 -15.62 -3.35 -18.20
N GLU A 237 -15.54 -2.43 -17.25
CA GLU A 237 -16.24 -1.15 -17.26
C GLU A 237 -15.20 -0.04 -17.04
N ILE A 238 -15.27 1.05 -17.81
CA ILE A 238 -14.39 2.20 -17.66
C ILE A 238 -15.23 3.42 -17.30
N VAL A 239 -15.00 3.94 -16.10
CA VAL A 239 -15.57 5.20 -15.61
C VAL A 239 -14.53 6.29 -15.82
N TYR A 240 -14.81 7.16 -16.79
CA TYR A 240 -13.98 8.32 -17.09
C TYR A 240 -14.61 9.56 -16.48
N GLU A 241 -13.86 10.23 -15.60
CA GLU A 241 -14.17 11.58 -15.13
C GLU A 241 -12.89 12.42 -15.06
N PRO A 242 -12.83 13.59 -15.71
CA PRO A 242 -11.64 14.44 -15.68
C PRO A 242 -11.35 14.97 -14.27
N ASP A 243 -12.39 15.13 -13.44
CA ASP A 243 -12.24 15.47 -12.03
C ASP A 243 -12.07 14.20 -11.17
N ILE A 244 -10.87 14.04 -10.62
CA ILE A 244 -10.54 12.94 -9.70
C ILE A 244 -11.46 12.89 -8.48
N THR A 245 -11.99 14.02 -8.02
CA THR A 245 -12.91 14.03 -6.88
C THR A 245 -14.24 13.31 -7.20
N GLU A 246 -14.68 13.35 -8.45
CA GLU A 246 -15.84 12.58 -8.93
C GLU A 246 -15.51 11.08 -8.96
N LEU A 247 -14.32 10.69 -9.44
CA LEU A 247 -13.85 9.30 -9.38
C LEU A 247 -13.82 8.76 -7.94
N ILE A 248 -13.33 9.57 -6.99
CA ILE A 248 -13.36 9.23 -5.56
C ILE A 248 -14.81 9.09 -5.07
N GLY A 249 -15.72 9.93 -5.56
CA GLY A 249 -17.16 9.81 -5.32
C GLY A 249 -17.73 8.47 -5.77
N HIS A 250 -17.40 8.03 -6.99
CA HIS A 250 -17.76 6.71 -7.51
C HIS A 250 -17.20 5.57 -6.64
N LEU A 251 -15.91 5.64 -6.29
CA LEU A 251 -15.25 4.64 -5.45
C LEU A 251 -15.96 4.45 -4.10
N LYS A 252 -16.43 5.56 -3.48
CA LYS A 252 -17.14 5.54 -2.19
C LYS A 252 -18.53 4.90 -2.26
N GLN A 253 -19.17 4.91 -3.43
CA GLN A 253 -20.50 4.33 -3.63
C GLN A 253 -20.43 2.82 -3.91
N MET A 254 -19.28 2.33 -4.37
CA MET A 254 -19.07 0.90 -4.64
C MET A 254 -18.98 0.11 -3.33
N LYS A 255 -19.38 -1.16 -3.41
CA LYS A 255 -19.30 -2.15 -2.32
C LYS A 255 -18.76 -3.46 -2.87
N ASP A 256 -18.26 -4.33 -2.00
CA ASP A 256 -17.83 -5.69 -2.33
C ASP A 256 -16.84 -5.77 -3.49
N TYR A 257 -15.72 -5.04 -3.36
CA TYR A 257 -14.65 -4.99 -4.35
C TYR A 257 -13.26 -5.11 -3.71
N GLU A 258 -12.30 -5.57 -4.52
CA GLU A 258 -10.87 -5.47 -4.22
C GLU A 258 -10.26 -4.30 -5.00
N LEU A 259 -9.61 -3.37 -4.29
CA LEU A 259 -9.07 -2.14 -4.90
C LEU A 259 -7.64 -2.29 -5.41
N PHE A 260 -7.39 -2.11 -6.70
CA PHE A 260 -6.02 -1.94 -7.20
C PHE A 260 -5.73 -0.47 -7.47
N MET A 261 -4.78 0.13 -6.76
CA MET A 261 -4.32 1.49 -7.07
C MET A 261 -3.02 1.44 -7.85
N HIS A 262 -3.06 1.94 -9.08
CA HIS A 262 -1.87 2.07 -9.91
C HIS A 262 -1.05 3.29 -9.45
N TYR A 263 0.01 3.07 -8.68
CA TYR A 263 0.76 4.14 -8.03
C TYR A 263 1.31 5.23 -8.97
N PRO A 264 1.81 4.92 -10.19
CA PRO A 264 2.19 5.96 -11.15
C PRO A 264 1.04 6.90 -11.53
N THR A 265 -0.20 6.41 -11.56
CA THR A 265 -1.38 7.28 -11.77
C THR A 265 -1.55 8.26 -10.61
N VAL A 266 -1.35 7.82 -9.36
CA VAL A 266 -1.33 8.72 -8.20
C VAL A 266 -0.24 9.79 -8.34
N GLN A 267 0.96 9.39 -8.79
CA GLN A 267 2.07 10.33 -9.02
C GLN A 267 1.77 11.35 -10.13
N ALA A 268 0.94 10.98 -11.11
CA ALA A 268 0.57 11.84 -12.24
C ALA A 268 -0.50 12.89 -11.89
N VAL A 269 -1.14 12.80 -10.72
CA VAL A 269 -2.13 13.79 -10.26
C VAL A 269 -1.47 15.16 -10.06
N GLU A 270 -1.95 16.16 -10.78
CA GLU A 270 -1.34 17.50 -10.79
C GLU A 270 -1.65 18.28 -9.51
N ASN A 271 -2.90 18.21 -9.03
CA ASN A 271 -3.30 18.86 -7.80
C ASN A 271 -2.54 18.26 -6.60
N PRO A 272 -1.64 19.00 -5.95
CA PRO A 272 -0.78 18.45 -4.90
C PRO A 272 -1.58 17.95 -3.68
N SER A 273 -2.70 18.60 -3.36
CA SER A 273 -3.56 18.24 -2.23
C SER A 273 -4.26 16.90 -2.49
N ILE A 274 -4.83 16.72 -3.67
CA ILE A 274 -5.47 15.45 -4.08
C ILE A 274 -4.42 14.34 -4.18
N ARG A 275 -3.26 14.62 -4.82
CA ARG A 275 -2.15 13.66 -4.90
C ARG A 275 -1.72 13.19 -3.51
N THR A 276 -1.52 14.11 -2.58
CA THR A 276 -1.12 13.76 -1.20
C THR A 276 -2.17 12.90 -0.51
N LEU A 277 -3.46 13.19 -0.70
CA LEU A 277 -4.54 12.39 -0.14
C LEU A 277 -4.53 10.96 -0.70
N LEU A 278 -4.35 10.80 -2.01
CA LEU A 278 -4.26 9.49 -2.66
C LEU A 278 -2.98 8.72 -2.26
N GLU A 279 -1.85 9.41 -2.11
CA GLU A 279 -0.61 8.82 -1.59
C GLU A 279 -0.81 8.33 -0.14
N ASP A 280 -1.43 9.15 0.72
CA ASP A 280 -1.73 8.81 2.11
C ASP A 280 -2.66 7.56 2.18
N PHE A 281 -3.66 7.51 1.30
CA PHE A 281 -4.55 6.36 1.17
C PHE A 281 -3.84 5.10 0.63
N PHE A 282 -2.94 5.25 -0.35
CA PHE A 282 -2.11 4.17 -0.89
C PHE A 282 -1.20 3.56 0.17
N VAL A 283 -0.52 4.39 0.95
CA VAL A 283 0.35 3.92 2.03
C VAL A 283 -0.44 3.14 3.08
N THR A 284 -1.61 3.66 3.46
CA THR A 284 -2.47 3.02 4.48
C THR A 284 -2.99 1.66 4.00
N THR A 285 -3.54 1.60 2.79
CA THR A 285 -4.08 0.35 2.20
C THR A 285 -3.01 -0.69 1.91
N SER A 286 -1.84 -0.28 1.42
CA SER A 286 -0.71 -1.18 1.17
C SER A 286 -0.17 -1.78 2.47
N SER A 287 -0.03 -0.96 3.52
CA SER A 287 0.42 -1.43 4.84
C SER A 287 -0.52 -2.47 5.45
N MET A 288 -1.84 -2.32 5.24
CA MET A 288 -2.83 -3.31 5.69
C MET A 288 -2.70 -4.63 4.92
N ARG A 289 -2.48 -4.59 3.61
CA ARG A 289 -2.27 -5.78 2.77
C ARG A 289 -1.03 -6.56 3.15
N GLU A 290 0.09 -5.87 3.36
CA GLU A 290 1.35 -6.50 3.74
C GLU A 290 1.24 -7.25 5.07
N GLN A 291 0.38 -6.79 5.97
CA GLN A 291 0.20 -7.36 7.31
C GLN A 291 -1.02 -8.27 7.44
N GLU A 292 -1.79 -8.47 6.36
CA GLU A 292 -3.04 -9.23 6.34
C GLU A 292 -2.92 -10.57 7.04
N ARG A 293 -1.88 -11.35 6.71
CA ARG A 293 -1.68 -12.68 7.27
C ARG A 293 -1.59 -12.65 8.80
N PHE A 294 -0.95 -11.63 9.36
CA PHE A 294 -0.85 -11.47 10.81
C PHE A 294 -2.19 -11.02 11.41
N LEU A 295 -2.88 -10.06 10.76
CA LEU A 295 -4.20 -9.60 11.19
C LEU A 295 -5.20 -10.76 11.27
N ASP A 296 -5.28 -11.58 10.22
CA ASP A 296 -6.18 -12.73 10.14
C ASP A 296 -5.85 -13.81 11.17
N ALA A 297 -4.58 -14.22 11.25
CA ALA A 297 -4.16 -15.25 12.19
C ALA A 297 -4.34 -14.84 13.66
N ASN A 298 -4.09 -13.56 13.98
CA ASN A 298 -4.32 -13.05 15.33
C ASN A 298 -5.82 -12.94 15.64
N PHE A 299 -6.62 -12.47 14.68
CA PHE A 299 -8.07 -12.36 14.86
C PHE A 299 -8.71 -13.70 15.18
N GLU A 300 -8.34 -14.76 14.46
CA GLU A 300 -8.82 -16.12 14.73
C GLU A 300 -8.46 -16.58 16.14
N LYS A 301 -7.18 -16.46 16.52
CA LYS A 301 -6.70 -16.82 17.87
C LYS A 301 -7.36 -16.03 18.99
N LEU A 302 -7.56 -14.72 18.81
CA LEU A 302 -8.19 -13.87 19.81
C LEU A 302 -9.69 -14.17 19.95
N SER A 303 -10.37 -14.44 18.83
CA SER A 303 -11.79 -14.79 18.82
C SER A 303 -12.08 -16.08 19.59
N GLU A 304 -11.19 -17.07 19.51
CA GLU A 304 -11.29 -18.34 20.26
C GLU A 304 -11.17 -18.17 21.78
N ARG A 305 -10.58 -17.07 22.26
CA ARG A 305 -10.40 -16.81 23.70
C ARG A 305 -11.67 -16.32 24.39
N HIS A 306 -12.70 -15.90 23.63
CA HIS A 306 -13.96 -15.38 24.18
C HIS A 306 -13.75 -14.28 25.23
N LEU A 307 -12.77 -13.40 24.99
CA LEU A 307 -12.45 -12.29 25.88
C LEU A 307 -13.58 -11.24 25.89
N PRO A 308 -13.81 -10.55 27.02
CA PRO A 308 -14.82 -9.50 27.12
C PRO A 308 -14.54 -8.35 26.16
N GLU A 309 -15.58 -7.64 25.72
CA GLU A 309 -15.45 -6.48 24.85
C GLU A 309 -15.15 -5.21 25.67
N CYS A 310 -14.40 -4.26 25.12
CA CYS A 310 -13.85 -3.14 25.89
C CYS A 310 -14.88 -2.13 26.42
N SER A 311 -16.13 -2.14 25.97
CA SER A 311 -17.20 -1.33 26.55
C SER A 311 -17.54 -1.71 28.00
N GLU A 312 -17.14 -2.89 28.47
CA GLU A 312 -17.26 -3.29 29.88
C GLU A 312 -16.50 -2.35 30.82
N ILE A 313 -15.40 -1.74 30.36
CA ILE A 313 -14.60 -0.78 31.13
C ILE A 313 -14.85 0.68 30.72
N LYS A 314 -15.94 0.95 30.00
CA LYS A 314 -16.34 2.30 29.58
C LYS A 314 -16.41 3.30 30.74
N SER A 315 -16.76 2.84 31.95
CA SER A 315 -16.82 3.68 33.15
C SER A 315 -15.47 4.32 33.53
N LEU A 316 -14.34 3.76 33.08
CA LEU A 316 -13.02 4.37 33.28
C LEU A 316 -12.86 5.69 32.52
N PHE A 317 -13.62 5.86 31.43
CA PHE A 317 -13.49 6.97 30.48
C PHE A 317 -14.68 7.93 30.54
N TYR A 318 -15.88 7.43 30.82
CA TYR A 318 -17.11 8.19 30.76
C TYR A 318 -17.10 9.41 31.68
N LYS A 319 -17.20 10.60 31.09
CA LYS A 319 -17.12 11.90 31.79
C LYS A 319 -15.86 12.03 32.67
N LYS A 320 -14.73 11.53 32.18
CA LYS A 320 -13.41 11.67 32.81
C LYS A 320 -12.49 12.52 31.95
N ASN A 321 -11.46 13.07 32.60
CA ASN A 321 -10.31 13.66 31.94
C ASN A 321 -9.34 12.54 31.56
N VAL A 322 -9.42 12.09 30.31
CA VAL A 322 -8.63 10.97 29.81
C VAL A 322 -7.32 11.49 29.24
N VAL A 323 -6.20 11.02 29.77
CA VAL A 323 -4.87 11.36 29.30
C VAL A 323 -4.34 10.21 28.46
N ILE A 324 -4.23 10.41 27.16
CA ILE A 324 -3.66 9.42 26.24
C ILE A 324 -2.15 9.62 26.20
N VAL A 325 -1.41 8.64 26.72
CA VAL A 325 0.05 8.71 26.82
C VAL A 325 0.71 7.89 25.70
N GLY A 326 1.34 8.60 24.76
CA GLY A 326 2.18 8.04 23.70
C GLY A 326 3.64 7.88 24.11
N ALA A 327 4.44 7.28 23.22
CA ALA A 327 5.88 7.08 23.40
C ALA A 327 6.75 8.14 22.69
N GLY A 328 6.16 9.28 22.32
CA GLY A 328 6.87 10.40 21.71
C GLY A 328 7.86 11.06 22.68
N PRO A 329 8.97 11.65 22.17
CA PRO A 329 10.01 12.27 22.99
C PRO A 329 9.51 13.25 24.07
N SER A 330 8.43 14.00 23.80
CA SER A 330 7.93 15.01 24.74
C SER A 330 7.43 14.46 26.07
N VAL A 331 7.09 13.16 26.16
CA VAL A 331 6.56 12.55 27.39
C VAL A 331 7.44 12.75 28.62
N ASN A 332 8.77 12.76 28.43
CA ASN A 332 9.73 12.89 29.53
C ASN A 332 9.56 14.19 30.31
N GLN A 333 9.15 15.28 29.63
CA GLN A 333 8.92 16.58 30.25
C GLN A 333 7.61 16.61 31.06
N GLU A 334 6.68 15.70 30.75
CA GLU A 334 5.33 15.67 31.30
C GLU A 334 5.16 14.66 32.46
N LEU A 335 6.16 13.81 32.72
CA LEU A 335 6.13 12.84 33.82
C LEU A 335 5.84 13.47 35.20
N PRO A 336 6.42 14.64 35.58
CA PRO A 336 6.08 15.28 36.85
C PRO A 336 4.61 15.72 36.93
N SER A 337 4.07 16.27 35.85
CA SER A 337 2.66 16.69 35.78
C SER A 337 1.72 15.49 35.88
N LEU A 338 2.03 14.38 35.23
CA LEU A 338 1.26 13.13 35.37
C LEU A 338 1.18 12.66 36.83
N LYS A 339 2.25 12.83 37.61
CA LYS A 339 2.26 12.53 39.06
C LYS A 339 1.43 13.55 39.84
N GLN A 340 1.58 14.84 39.53
CA GLN A 340 0.87 15.94 40.20
C GLN A 340 -0.65 15.84 40.07
N TYR A 341 -1.18 15.60 38.87
CA TYR A 341 -2.63 15.58 38.62
C TYR A 341 -3.24 14.18 38.68
N ARG A 342 -2.49 13.15 39.11
CA ARG A 342 -2.88 11.73 39.02
C ARG A 342 -4.30 11.42 39.50
N ASN A 343 -4.75 12.09 40.57
CA ASN A 343 -6.06 11.87 41.19
C ASN A 343 -7.24 12.46 40.40
N ASN A 344 -6.97 13.32 39.41
CA ASN A 344 -7.97 14.04 38.62
C ASN A 344 -8.07 13.54 37.17
N ILE A 345 -7.29 12.52 36.82
CA ILE A 345 -7.14 12.03 35.45
C ILE A 345 -7.26 10.50 35.38
N THR A 346 -7.69 10.04 34.21
CA THR A 346 -7.60 8.63 33.80
C THR A 346 -6.44 8.49 32.81
N ILE A 347 -5.39 7.75 33.17
CA ILE A 347 -4.22 7.52 32.30
C ILE A 347 -4.49 6.33 31.39
N PHE A 348 -4.59 6.58 30.08
CA PHE A 348 -4.71 5.59 29.03
C PHE A 348 -3.40 5.49 28.25
N ALA A 349 -2.58 4.49 28.58
CA ALA A 349 -1.22 4.38 28.06
C ALA A 349 -1.13 3.49 26.82
N THR A 350 -0.34 3.90 25.83
CA THR A 350 0.09 3.00 24.75
C THR A 350 1.07 1.94 25.30
N GLY A 351 1.07 0.73 24.74
CA GLY A 351 1.92 -0.35 25.23
C GLY A 351 3.42 0.01 25.28
N HIS A 352 3.93 0.78 24.31
CA HIS A 352 5.33 1.22 24.29
C HIS A 352 5.75 2.10 25.48
N ILE A 353 4.84 2.90 26.07
CA ILE A 353 5.19 3.79 27.20
C ILE A 353 4.88 3.17 28.57
N ALA A 354 4.10 2.08 28.61
CA ALA A 354 3.64 1.46 29.85
C ALA A 354 4.79 1.12 30.82
N GLY A 355 5.88 0.52 30.31
CA GLY A 355 7.04 0.18 31.12
C GLY A 355 7.75 1.39 31.73
N THR A 356 7.81 2.52 31.02
CA THR A 356 8.40 3.76 31.54
C THR A 356 7.53 4.35 32.64
N LEU A 357 6.21 4.42 32.44
CA LEU A 357 5.28 4.91 33.46
C LEU A 357 5.40 4.10 34.76
N LEU A 358 5.43 2.77 34.66
CA LEU A 358 5.55 1.90 35.84
C LEU A 358 6.88 2.08 36.58
N ARG A 359 8.01 2.21 35.86
CA ARG A 359 9.31 2.51 36.48
C ARG A 359 9.32 3.85 37.21
N GLU A 360 8.57 4.82 36.70
CA GLU A 360 8.40 6.14 37.31
C GLU A 360 7.37 6.15 38.46
N GLY A 361 6.76 5.01 38.78
CA GLY A 361 5.73 4.90 39.81
C GLY A 361 4.36 5.45 39.38
N ILE A 362 4.14 5.64 38.08
CA ILE A 362 2.86 6.10 37.50
C ILE A 362 2.12 4.85 37.01
N ILE A 363 1.04 4.48 37.69
CA ILE A 363 0.22 3.31 37.32
C ILE A 363 -0.86 3.76 36.32
N PRO A 364 -0.86 3.26 35.07
CA PRO A 364 -1.93 3.50 34.10
C PRO A 364 -3.27 2.94 34.58
N ASP A 365 -4.36 3.62 34.23
CA ASP A 365 -5.72 3.11 34.46
C ASP A 365 -6.15 2.12 33.38
N ALA A 366 -5.57 2.22 32.18
CA ALA A 366 -5.67 1.21 31.12
C ALA A 366 -4.44 1.26 30.21
N ILE A 367 -4.12 0.14 29.57
CA ILE A 367 -3.11 0.03 28.51
C ILE A 367 -3.81 -0.35 27.20
N ILE A 368 -3.31 0.11 26.06
CA ILE A 368 -3.78 -0.31 24.73
C ILE A 368 -2.63 -0.78 23.83
N ILE A 369 -2.89 -1.88 23.11
CA ILE A 369 -2.02 -2.43 22.07
C ILE A 369 -2.86 -2.77 20.82
N THR A 370 -2.38 -2.35 19.65
CA THR A 370 -3.12 -2.53 18.38
C THR A 370 -2.32 -3.25 17.29
N ASP A 371 -1.02 -3.40 17.47
CA ASP A 371 -0.10 -3.84 16.43
C ASP A 371 -0.12 -5.39 16.30
N PRO A 372 -0.20 -5.95 15.08
CA PRO A 372 -0.32 -7.39 14.87
C PRO A 372 1.02 -8.14 14.97
N GLN A 373 2.15 -7.45 15.10
CA GLN A 373 3.46 -8.06 14.98
C GLN A 373 3.78 -9.01 16.14
N PRO A 374 4.36 -10.20 15.88
CA PRO A 374 4.61 -11.20 16.92
C PRO A 374 5.50 -10.75 18.08
N HIS A 375 6.31 -9.71 17.90
CA HIS A 375 7.22 -9.20 18.95
C HIS A 375 6.53 -8.26 19.95
N MET A 376 5.24 -7.94 19.78
CA MET A 376 4.51 -7.02 20.66
C MET A 376 4.44 -7.48 22.12
N TYR A 377 4.65 -8.77 22.43
CA TYR A 377 4.76 -9.24 23.81
C TYR A 377 5.87 -8.51 24.61
N GLN A 378 6.90 -7.99 23.93
CA GLN A 378 8.01 -7.27 24.56
C GLN A 378 7.55 -5.99 25.28
N GLN A 379 6.43 -5.39 24.86
CA GLN A 379 5.89 -4.20 25.50
C GLN A 379 5.35 -4.47 26.91
N VAL A 380 4.97 -5.71 27.21
CA VAL A 380 4.34 -6.08 28.48
C VAL A 380 5.18 -7.05 29.31
N LYS A 381 6.14 -7.73 28.69
CA LYS A 381 6.97 -8.74 29.35
C LYS A 381 7.72 -8.15 30.55
N GLY A 382 7.49 -8.76 31.72
CA GLY A 382 8.14 -8.38 32.97
C GLY A 382 7.55 -7.15 33.66
N LEU A 383 6.41 -6.63 33.19
CA LEU A 383 5.69 -5.54 33.85
C LEU A 383 4.68 -6.11 34.86
N ASP A 384 4.55 -5.46 36.02
CA ASP A 384 3.47 -5.77 36.97
C ASP A 384 2.13 -5.21 36.44
N THR A 385 1.36 -6.07 35.79
CA THR A 385 0.13 -5.72 35.05
C THR A 385 -1.14 -6.23 35.72
N LYS A 386 -1.05 -6.94 36.84
CA LYS A 386 -2.16 -7.70 37.47
C LYS A 386 -3.44 -6.89 37.70
N LYS A 387 -3.32 -5.58 37.93
CA LYS A 387 -4.44 -4.67 38.23
C LYS A 387 -4.73 -3.66 37.13
N ILE A 388 -4.04 -3.76 36.00
CA ILE A 388 -4.16 -2.81 34.90
C ILE A 388 -4.95 -3.51 33.78
N PRO A 389 -6.09 -2.97 33.33
CA PRO A 389 -6.80 -3.51 32.19
C PRO A 389 -6.04 -3.22 30.89
N LEU A 390 -5.98 -4.23 30.02
CA LEU A 390 -5.49 -4.11 28.64
C LEU A 390 -6.68 -4.07 27.68
N ILE A 391 -6.71 -3.06 26.82
CA ILE A 391 -7.51 -3.06 25.61
C ILE A 391 -6.63 -3.55 24.47
N LEU A 392 -6.98 -4.69 23.89
CA LEU A 392 -6.29 -5.28 22.75
C LEU A 392 -7.18 -5.13 21.52
N LEU A 393 -6.64 -4.60 20.42
CA LEU A 393 -7.39 -4.60 19.17
C LEU A 393 -7.64 -6.04 18.73
N SER A 394 -8.81 -6.31 18.17
CA SER A 394 -9.22 -7.66 17.72
C SER A 394 -8.26 -8.33 16.73
N THR A 395 -7.36 -7.58 16.09
CA THR A 395 -6.34 -8.08 15.15
C THR A 395 -4.90 -7.93 15.68
N ALA A 396 -4.72 -7.39 16.89
CA ALA A 396 -3.41 -7.19 17.49
C ALA A 396 -2.74 -8.51 17.88
N SER A 397 -1.43 -8.48 18.15
CA SER A 397 -0.66 -9.69 18.41
C SER A 397 -1.22 -10.49 19.60
N SER A 398 -1.67 -11.70 19.30
CA SER A 398 -2.11 -12.68 20.30
C SER A 398 -0.98 -13.08 21.27
N SER A 399 0.29 -12.86 20.91
CA SER A 399 1.46 -13.14 21.76
C SER A 399 1.46 -12.37 23.08
N VAL A 400 0.75 -11.24 23.14
CA VAL A 400 0.66 -10.40 24.34
C VAL A 400 -0.03 -11.16 25.48
N LEU A 401 -0.99 -12.03 25.17
CA LEU A 401 -1.77 -12.79 26.16
C LEU A 401 -0.90 -13.74 26.99
N ASP A 402 0.23 -14.21 26.47
CA ASP A 402 1.12 -15.13 27.18
C ASP A 402 1.92 -14.42 28.30
N TYR A 403 1.97 -13.09 28.28
CA TYR A 403 2.80 -12.27 29.18
C TYR A 403 2.01 -11.23 29.98
N TYR A 404 0.72 -11.04 29.68
CA TYR A 404 -0.13 -10.08 30.37
C TYR A 404 -0.92 -10.77 31.49
N GLU A 405 -0.77 -10.31 32.73
CA GLU A 405 -1.40 -10.93 33.89
C GLU A 405 -2.67 -10.20 34.35
N GLY A 406 -2.94 -9.02 33.81
CA GLY A 406 -4.15 -8.23 34.09
C GLY A 406 -5.36 -8.65 33.24
N PRO A 407 -6.55 -8.05 33.49
CA PRO A 407 -7.73 -8.30 32.69
C PRO A 407 -7.57 -7.77 31.26
N VAL A 408 -8.01 -8.53 30.27
CA VAL A 408 -7.89 -8.18 28.84
C VAL A 408 -9.26 -8.03 28.21
N TYR A 409 -9.44 -6.96 27.43
CA TYR A 409 -10.67 -6.63 26.72
C TYR A 409 -10.39 -6.41 25.23
N ILE A 410 -11.32 -6.82 24.38
CA ILE A 410 -11.19 -6.71 22.92
C ILE A 410 -11.86 -5.43 22.40
N ALA A 411 -11.15 -4.68 21.57
CA ALA A 411 -11.70 -3.62 20.74
C ALA A 411 -11.84 -4.11 19.29
N TYR A 412 -13.08 -4.19 18.79
CA TYR A 412 -13.34 -4.54 17.39
C TYR A 412 -13.14 -3.31 16.50
N GLN A 413 -12.46 -3.47 15.36
CA GLN A 413 -12.12 -2.34 14.48
C GLN A 413 -13.06 -2.21 13.28
N ASN A 414 -13.29 -0.98 12.84
CA ASN A 414 -13.84 -0.68 11.53
C ASN A 414 -12.82 -0.97 10.42
N GLY A 415 -13.30 -1.27 9.22
CA GLY A 415 -12.47 -1.59 8.06
C GLY A 415 -11.91 -3.01 8.06
N TYR A 416 -12.36 -3.87 8.99
CA TYR A 416 -12.04 -5.29 9.02
C TYR A 416 -13.32 -6.11 9.20
N ARG A 417 -13.88 -6.61 8.09
CA ARG A 417 -15.23 -7.19 8.02
C ARG A 417 -15.54 -8.21 9.12
N LYS A 418 -14.61 -9.14 9.42
CA LYS A 418 -14.84 -10.17 10.46
C LYS A 418 -15.02 -9.53 11.85
N ALA A 419 -14.31 -8.45 12.16
CA ALA A 419 -14.45 -7.74 13.44
C ALA A 419 -15.77 -6.96 13.51
N GLU A 420 -16.17 -6.31 12.42
CA GLU A 420 -17.45 -5.59 12.32
C GLU A 420 -18.64 -6.55 12.50
N GLU A 421 -18.59 -7.74 11.88
CA GLU A 421 -19.61 -8.78 12.02
C GLU A 421 -19.76 -9.28 13.47
N ILE A 422 -18.65 -9.48 14.18
CA ILE A 422 -18.70 -9.86 15.60
C ILE A 422 -19.27 -8.72 16.44
N ALA A 423 -18.79 -7.49 16.23
CA ALA A 423 -19.27 -6.32 16.96
C ALA A 423 -20.78 -6.14 16.81
N GLU A 424 -21.31 -6.24 15.59
CA GLU A 424 -22.74 -6.19 15.33
C GLU A 424 -23.50 -7.31 16.04
N LYS A 425 -23.01 -8.56 15.95
CA LYS A 425 -23.64 -9.73 16.58
C LYS A 425 -23.78 -9.59 18.10
N ILE A 426 -22.81 -8.95 18.76
CA ILE A 426 -22.83 -8.75 20.22
C ILE A 426 -23.41 -7.39 20.63
N GLY A 427 -23.88 -6.57 19.68
CA GLY A 427 -24.41 -5.23 19.94
C GLY A 427 -23.35 -4.21 20.39
N ALA A 428 -22.07 -4.47 20.15
CA ALA A 428 -20.98 -3.56 20.41
C ALA A 428 -20.77 -2.59 19.23
N LYS A 429 -20.02 -1.52 19.48
CA LYS A 429 -19.56 -0.62 18.42
C LYS A 429 -18.14 -0.98 18.02
N ALA A 430 -17.88 -0.94 16.72
CA ALA A 430 -16.51 -1.00 16.22
C ALA A 430 -15.85 0.38 16.28
N PHE A 431 -14.52 0.38 16.41
CA PHE A 431 -13.68 1.56 16.60
C PHE A 431 -12.86 1.87 15.35
N GLU A 432 -12.66 3.16 15.07
CA GLU A 432 -11.73 3.59 14.04
C GLU A 432 -10.29 3.54 14.54
N THR A 433 -9.35 3.07 13.70
CA THR A 433 -7.98 2.77 14.15
C THR A 433 -6.91 3.71 13.62
N GLY A 434 -7.16 4.46 12.53
CA GLY A 434 -6.28 5.53 12.02
C GLY A 434 -4.81 5.16 11.69
N GLY A 435 -4.44 3.88 11.78
CA GLY A 435 -3.07 3.38 11.54
C GLY A 435 -2.10 3.45 12.74
N SER A 436 -2.54 3.91 13.91
CA SER A 436 -1.71 4.02 15.11
C SER A 436 -2.46 3.60 16.38
N VAL A 437 -1.71 3.20 17.41
CA VAL A 437 -2.27 2.92 18.74
C VAL A 437 -2.97 4.17 19.29
N THR A 438 -2.37 5.34 19.13
CA THR A 438 -2.90 6.60 19.65
C THR A 438 -4.21 7.03 18.98
N THR A 439 -4.34 6.79 17.67
CA THR A 439 -5.56 7.10 16.92
C THR A 439 -6.71 6.21 17.36
N THR A 440 -6.44 4.92 17.59
CA THR A 440 -7.41 3.98 18.17
C THR A 440 -7.79 4.37 19.60
N ALA A 441 -6.81 4.73 20.43
CA ALA A 441 -7.03 5.17 21.80
C ALA A 441 -7.93 6.42 21.87
N LEU A 442 -7.71 7.37 20.96
CA LEU A 442 -8.56 8.55 20.82
C LEU A 442 -9.99 8.15 20.50
N ASP A 443 -10.21 7.31 19.48
CA ASP A 443 -11.57 6.93 19.09
C ASP A 443 -12.32 6.22 20.22
N ILE A 444 -11.65 5.32 20.96
CA ILE A 444 -12.21 4.67 22.15
C ILE A 444 -12.61 5.70 23.20
N ALA A 445 -11.73 6.65 23.55
CA ALA A 445 -12.03 7.68 24.55
C ALA A 445 -13.24 8.56 24.13
N LEU A 446 -13.31 8.92 22.85
CA LEU A 446 -14.43 9.69 22.29
C LEU A 446 -15.74 8.90 22.31
N GLN A 447 -15.74 7.65 21.82
CA GLN A 447 -16.93 6.79 21.81
C GLN A 447 -17.42 6.46 23.22
N PHE A 448 -16.49 6.39 24.19
CA PHE A 448 -16.81 6.23 25.60
C PHE A 448 -17.20 7.53 26.32
N LYS A 449 -17.26 8.65 25.59
CA LYS A 449 -17.70 9.97 26.06
C LYS A 449 -16.82 10.53 27.18
N ALA A 450 -15.51 10.50 26.96
CA ALA A 450 -14.58 11.29 27.78
C ALA A 450 -15.01 12.77 27.80
N GLU A 451 -14.82 13.43 28.94
CA GLU A 451 -15.11 14.86 29.06
C GLU A 451 -14.00 15.69 28.42
N LYS A 452 -12.76 15.32 28.73
CA LYS A 452 -11.54 15.87 28.12
C LYS A 452 -10.64 14.74 27.65
N VAL A 453 -9.96 14.95 26.53
CA VAL A 453 -8.85 14.11 26.06
C VAL A 453 -7.58 14.95 26.03
N ILE A 454 -6.55 14.54 26.75
CA ILE A 454 -5.26 15.24 26.81
C ILE A 454 -4.19 14.34 26.21
N PHE A 455 -3.56 14.78 25.14
CA PHE A 455 -2.42 14.07 24.56
C PHE A 455 -1.12 14.41 25.30
N VAL A 456 -0.40 13.38 25.71
CA VAL A 456 0.93 13.45 26.34
C VAL A 456 1.86 12.51 25.60
N GLY A 457 3.02 13.00 25.11
CA GLY A 457 3.94 12.17 24.33
C GLY A 457 3.38 11.73 22.97
N VAL A 458 2.46 12.50 22.38
CA VAL A 458 1.91 12.26 21.04
C VAL A 458 2.52 13.28 20.08
N ASP A 459 3.80 13.10 19.79
CA ASP A 459 4.57 14.11 19.09
C ASP A 459 4.25 14.18 17.58
N LEU A 460 3.99 13.03 16.94
CA LEU A 460 3.71 12.92 15.50
C LEU A 460 4.75 13.61 14.61
N ALA A 461 5.98 13.74 15.12
CA ALA A 461 7.13 14.32 14.46
C ALA A 461 8.41 13.86 15.18
N TYR A 462 9.56 14.12 14.56
CA TYR A 462 10.87 13.81 15.12
C TYR A 462 11.36 14.95 16.01
N THR A 463 10.69 15.15 17.15
CA THR A 463 11.02 16.21 18.12
C THR A 463 12.47 16.06 18.61
N GLY A 464 13.28 17.10 18.43
CA GLY A 464 14.72 17.05 18.75
C GLY A 464 15.54 16.06 17.92
N GLY A 465 15.02 15.59 16.78
CA GLY A 465 15.68 14.63 15.89
C GLY A 465 15.55 13.16 16.30
N ASN A 466 14.68 12.84 17.27
CA ASN A 466 14.50 11.49 17.80
C ASN A 466 13.15 10.88 17.38
N SER A 467 13.11 9.55 17.22
CA SER A 467 11.89 8.82 16.84
C SER A 467 10.91 8.56 18.00
N HIS A 468 11.43 8.37 19.22
CA HIS A 468 10.66 8.05 20.44
C HIS A 468 11.37 8.61 21.68
N ALA A 469 10.74 8.47 22.85
CA ALA A 469 11.29 8.81 24.16
C ALA A 469 12.66 8.18 24.46
N GLU A 470 13.38 8.79 25.40
CA GLU A 470 14.70 8.35 25.81
C GLU A 470 14.72 6.89 26.26
N GLY A 471 15.73 6.14 25.81
CA GLY A 471 15.84 4.69 26.04
C GLY A 471 15.06 3.81 25.06
N VAL A 472 14.19 4.38 24.20
CA VAL A 472 13.37 3.63 23.23
C VAL A 472 13.55 4.16 21.78
N GLY A 473 13.99 5.41 21.61
CA GLY A 473 14.12 6.07 20.30
C GLY A 473 15.45 5.87 19.55
N ARG A 474 15.43 6.15 18.25
CA ARG A 474 16.61 6.29 17.37
C ARG A 474 16.69 7.72 16.84
N ARG A 475 17.90 8.20 16.55
CA ARG A 475 18.14 9.51 15.93
C ARG A 475 17.97 9.42 14.40
N ILE A 476 17.32 10.41 13.81
CA ILE A 476 17.07 10.43 12.36
C ILE A 476 18.29 10.98 11.62
N THR A 477 18.74 10.24 10.60
CA THR A 477 19.92 10.59 9.77
C THR A 477 19.58 10.85 8.31
N ASP A 478 18.45 10.36 7.81
CA ASP A 478 17.98 10.58 6.44
C ASP A 478 16.72 11.46 6.43
N ILE A 479 16.84 12.63 5.80
CA ILE A 479 15.83 13.68 5.78
C ILE A 479 15.12 13.75 4.41
N GLY A 480 15.67 13.12 3.37
CA GLY A 480 15.25 13.34 1.97
C GLY A 480 13.80 12.92 1.65
N SER A 481 13.22 12.02 2.45
CA SER A 481 11.87 11.48 2.28
C SER A 481 10.84 12.03 3.28
N LEU A 482 11.25 12.94 4.16
CA LEU A 482 10.44 13.46 5.26
C LEU A 482 9.53 14.61 4.82
N ARG A 483 8.42 14.77 5.55
CA ARG A 483 7.53 15.92 5.46
C ARG A 483 7.93 16.96 6.51
N LYS A 484 7.50 18.19 6.28
CA LYS A 484 7.64 19.32 7.22
C LYS A 484 6.26 19.70 7.75
N VAL A 485 6.19 19.92 9.06
CA VAL A 485 4.96 20.34 9.75
C VAL A 485 5.30 21.41 10.77
N ILE A 486 4.31 22.22 11.14
CA ILE A 486 4.46 23.23 12.19
C ILE A 486 4.28 22.56 13.55
N SER A 487 5.20 22.83 14.48
CA SER A 487 5.16 22.36 15.87
C SER A 487 4.24 23.22 16.75
N CYS A 488 3.98 22.77 17.98
CA CYS A 488 3.26 23.57 18.98
C CYS A 488 3.95 24.90 19.33
N SER A 489 5.28 25.01 19.17
CA SER A 489 6.03 26.27 19.36
C SER A 489 6.01 27.19 18.13
N GLY A 490 5.45 26.74 17.01
CA GLY A 490 5.40 27.48 15.74
C GLY A 490 6.60 27.23 14.81
N GLU A 491 7.56 26.41 15.23
CA GLU A 491 8.72 26.05 14.42
C GLU A 491 8.41 24.94 13.40
N GLU A 492 9.07 24.96 12.25
CA GLU A 492 8.96 23.89 11.25
C GLU A 492 9.84 22.70 11.64
N ILE A 493 9.24 21.53 11.79
CA ILE A 493 9.90 20.29 12.20
C ILE A 493 9.65 19.16 11.21
N TYR A 494 10.56 18.19 11.18
CA TYR A 494 10.45 17.03 10.30
C TYR A 494 9.56 15.95 10.89
N THR A 495 8.78 15.32 10.02
CA THR A 495 7.94 14.16 10.34
C THR A 495 7.96 13.16 9.19
N SER A 496 7.71 11.87 9.49
CA SER A 496 7.55 10.88 8.44
C SER A 496 6.17 10.99 7.79
N LYS A 497 6.01 10.38 6.61
CA LYS A 497 4.69 10.29 5.95
C LYS A 497 3.65 9.65 6.86
N ASN A 498 3.99 8.55 7.54
CA ASN A 498 3.07 7.83 8.43
C ASN A 498 2.63 8.67 9.63
N LEU A 499 3.56 9.37 10.29
CA LEU A 499 3.22 10.22 11.42
C LEU A 499 2.32 11.40 11.01
N ASP A 500 2.57 11.98 9.84
CA ASP A 500 1.70 13.02 9.27
C ASP A 500 0.31 12.49 8.86
N ILE A 501 0.22 11.24 8.36
CA ILE A 501 -1.05 10.57 8.10
C ILE A 501 -1.86 10.42 9.40
N TYR A 502 -1.21 10.01 10.50
CA TYR A 502 -1.86 9.89 11.81
C TYR A 502 -2.36 11.24 12.32
N ARG A 503 -1.53 12.30 12.18
CA ARG A 503 -1.91 13.68 12.54
C ARG A 503 -3.16 14.13 11.79
N LYS A 504 -3.16 14.02 10.47
CA LYS A 504 -4.32 14.37 9.63
C LYS A 504 -5.54 13.51 9.94
N TRP A 505 -5.35 12.25 10.32
CA TRP A 505 -6.45 11.40 10.75
C TRP A 505 -7.08 11.92 12.04
N ILE A 506 -6.27 12.31 13.04
CA ILE A 506 -6.77 12.90 14.30
C ILE A 506 -7.55 14.18 13.99
N GLU A 507 -6.99 15.08 13.18
CA GLU A 507 -7.64 16.34 12.79
C GLU A 507 -9.02 16.10 12.16
N ARG A 508 -9.11 15.16 11.19
CA ARG A 508 -10.41 14.77 10.59
C ARG A 508 -11.37 14.19 11.61
N ARG A 509 -10.88 13.34 12.53
CA ARG A 509 -11.72 12.65 13.52
C ARG A 509 -12.35 13.62 14.52
N ILE A 510 -11.68 14.74 14.80
CA ILE A 510 -12.08 15.71 15.83
C ILE A 510 -12.70 17.00 15.27
N ALA A 511 -12.61 17.23 13.95
CA ALA A 511 -13.09 18.46 13.30
C ALA A 511 -14.56 18.82 13.61
N ASN A 512 -15.44 17.83 13.74
CA ASN A 512 -16.87 18.03 14.02
C ASN A 512 -17.27 17.52 15.42
N LEU A 513 -16.31 17.43 16.34
CA LEU A 513 -16.55 16.90 17.68
C LEU A 513 -17.40 17.88 18.50
N THR A 514 -18.37 17.34 19.23
CA THR A 514 -19.19 18.09 20.18
C THR A 514 -19.17 17.40 21.53
N GLY A 515 -19.03 18.16 22.62
CA GLY A 515 -19.14 17.65 23.99
C GLY A 515 -17.88 17.04 24.61
N THR A 516 -16.78 16.90 23.86
CA THR A 516 -15.47 16.50 24.39
C THR A 516 -14.41 17.52 23.96
N VAL A 517 -13.62 18.01 24.90
CA VAL A 517 -12.52 18.95 24.61
C VAL A 517 -11.22 18.19 24.46
N ILE A 518 -10.37 18.58 23.51
CA ILE A 518 -9.10 17.92 23.24
C ILE A 518 -7.96 18.90 23.40
N TYR A 519 -6.89 18.47 24.04
CA TYR A 519 -5.67 19.26 24.22
C TYR A 519 -4.42 18.46 23.89
N ASN A 520 -3.33 19.16 23.61
CA ASN A 520 -2.00 18.59 23.47
C ASN A 520 -1.04 19.26 24.46
N THR A 521 -0.17 18.48 25.12
CA THR A 521 0.86 19.00 26.03
C THR A 521 2.25 19.03 25.39
N GLY A 522 2.48 18.26 24.32
CA GLY A 522 3.81 18.05 23.76
C GLY A 522 4.27 19.17 22.82
N ASN A 523 5.58 19.30 22.65
CA ASN A 523 6.22 20.20 21.68
C ASN A 523 6.35 19.59 20.26
N GLY A 524 5.56 18.55 19.97
CA GLY A 524 5.54 17.89 18.66
C GLY A 524 4.76 18.68 17.61
N ALA A 525 4.30 18.00 16.58
CA ALA A 525 3.48 18.56 15.52
C ALA A 525 2.18 19.15 16.08
N ARG A 526 1.81 20.34 15.61
CA ARG A 526 0.53 20.96 15.91
C ARG A 526 -0.59 20.14 15.28
N ILE A 527 -1.63 19.88 16.07
CA ILE A 527 -2.83 19.14 15.66
C ILE A 527 -4.00 20.12 15.63
N GLU A 528 -4.57 20.37 14.46
CA GLU A 528 -5.77 21.20 14.32
C GLU A 528 -6.95 20.60 15.10
N GLY A 529 -7.62 21.41 15.93
CA GLY A 529 -8.68 20.97 16.83
C GLY A 529 -8.21 20.47 18.21
N ALA A 530 -6.91 20.35 18.45
CA ALA A 530 -6.32 19.98 19.75
C ALA A 530 -5.26 21.01 20.19
N PRO A 531 -5.67 22.18 20.72
CA PRO A 531 -4.75 23.26 21.10
C PRO A 531 -3.70 22.81 22.11
N CYS A 532 -2.49 23.33 21.95
CA CYS A 532 -1.39 23.07 22.87
C CYS A 532 -1.56 23.94 24.13
N ARG A 533 -1.68 23.34 25.31
CA ARG A 533 -2.02 24.03 26.58
C ARG A 533 -1.21 23.46 27.74
N ARG A 534 -1.02 24.28 28.78
CA ARG A 534 -0.40 23.84 30.05
C ARG A 534 -1.42 23.15 30.95
N TRP A 535 -0.95 22.26 31.82
CA TRP A 535 -1.78 21.50 32.76
C TRP A 535 -2.70 22.38 33.63
N ASP A 536 -2.19 23.47 34.19
CA ASP A 536 -3.00 24.38 35.02
C ASP A 536 -4.18 25.00 34.26
N GLU A 537 -4.00 25.30 32.96
CA GLU A 537 -5.06 25.85 32.13
C GLU A 537 -6.12 24.78 31.80
N MET A 538 -5.68 23.57 31.45
CA MET A 538 -6.59 22.48 31.07
C MET A 538 -7.40 21.93 32.23
N MET A 539 -6.82 21.94 33.45
CA MET A 539 -7.44 21.36 34.64
C MET A 539 -8.26 22.39 35.44
N GLY A 540 -8.08 23.70 35.18
CA GLY A 540 -8.82 24.79 35.84
C GLY A 540 -10.13 25.19 35.14
N GLU A 541 -10.29 24.84 33.86
CA GLU A 541 -11.56 24.92 33.10
C GLU A 541 -12.49 23.75 33.45
#